data_AF-A0A831VMG1-F1
#
_entry.id   AF-A0A831VMG1-F1
#
_cell.length_a   1.000
_cell.length_b   1.000
_cell.length_c   1.000
_cell.angle_alpha   90.00
_cell.angle_beta   90.00
_cell.angle_gamma   90.00
#
_symmetry.space_group_name_H-M   'P 1'
#
loop_
_entity.id
_entity.type
_entity.pdbx_description
1 polymer ?
#
loop_
_entity_poly.entity_id
_entity_poly.type
_entity_poly.pdbx_seq_one_letter_code
_entity_poly.pdbx_strand_id
1 'polypeptide(L)'
;MLFEIKITDPLGHIMLNDIFYMDSITDLMDISTGMVIHDPEDPDEKTFKLTILSEKECHIDYSFAVLSTVMVFKNILYDCLIELNSPLASRETDLESTYKLKEPL
;
A
#
# COMPACT_ATOMS: atom_id res chain seq x y z
N MET A 1 -2.01 7.79 -10.80
CA MET A 1 -0.70 8.26 -10.31
C MET A 1 0.27 7.09 -10.26
N LEU A 2 1.55 7.32 -10.56
CA LEU A 2 2.59 6.28 -10.50
C LEU A 2 3.17 6.17 -9.07
N PHE A 3 3.37 4.93 -8.63
CA PHE A 3 4.01 4.61 -7.36
C PHE A 3 5.13 3.58 -7.55
N GLU A 4 6.22 3.72 -6.81
CA GLU A 4 7.35 2.78 -6.78
C GLU A 4 7.42 2.13 -5.39
N ILE A 5 7.36 0.80 -5.31
CA ILE A 5 7.69 0.03 -4.10
C ILE A 5 9.12 -0.46 -4.23
N LYS A 6 9.94 -0.11 -3.24
CA LYS A 6 11.33 -0.53 -3.11
C LYS A 6 11.53 -1.28 -1.81
N ILE A 7 12.14 -2.46 -1.88
CA ILE A 7 12.60 -3.20 -0.69
C ILE A 7 14.12 -3.21 -0.67
N THR A 8 14.72 -2.79 0.44
CA THR A 8 16.16 -2.91 0.67
C THR A 8 16.48 -3.83 1.82
N ASP A 9 17.58 -4.56 1.69
CA ASP A 9 18.16 -5.32 2.80
C ASP A 9 18.78 -4.38 3.86
N PRO A 10 19.23 -4.91 5.01
CA PRO A 10 19.84 -4.10 6.06
C PRO A 10 21.20 -3.49 5.72
N LEU A 11 21.78 -3.85 4.57
CA LEU A 11 23.00 -3.24 4.02
C LEU A 11 22.66 -2.14 2.99
N GLY A 12 21.37 -1.95 2.68
CA GLY A 12 20.89 -1.00 1.69
C GLY A 12 20.84 -1.53 0.26
N HIS A 13 21.07 -2.82 0.04
CA HIS A 13 20.95 -3.41 -1.30
C HIS A 13 19.48 -3.55 -1.68
N ILE A 14 19.15 -3.16 -2.91
CA ILE A 14 17.80 -3.30 -3.45
C ILE A 14 17.52 -4.78 -3.70
N MET A 15 16.54 -5.32 -3.00
CA MET A 15 16.05 -6.69 -3.17
C MET A 15 14.85 -6.75 -4.14
N LEU A 16 14.04 -5.69 -4.16
CA LEU A 16 12.88 -5.57 -5.04
C LEU A 16 12.67 -4.11 -5.40
N ASN A 17 12.27 -3.86 -6.64
CA ASN A 17 11.86 -2.55 -7.10
C ASN A 17 10.78 -2.68 -8.17
N ASP A 18 9.55 -2.37 -7.78
CA ASP A 18 8.37 -2.52 -8.63
C ASP A 18 7.61 -1.20 -8.75
N ILE A 19 6.85 -1.05 -9.83
CA ILE A 19 6.10 0.16 -10.14
C ILE A 19 4.65 -0.22 -10.42
N PHE A 20 3.71 0.55 -9.91
CA PHE A 20 2.27 0.34 -10.09
C PHE A 20 1.52 1.66 -10.18
N TYR A 21 0.26 1.58 -10.61
CA TYR A 21 -0.64 2.73 -10.74
C TYR A 21 -1.75 2.65 -9.69
N MET A 22 -2.08 3.80 -9.10
CA MET A 22 -3.26 4.01 -8.25
C MET A 22 -3.78 5.43 -8.41
N ASP A 23 -5.03 5.66 -8.05
CA ASP A 23 -5.65 6.98 -8.13
C ASP A 23 -5.15 7.93 -7.04
N SER A 24 -5.02 7.47 -5.79
CA SER A 24 -4.55 8.28 -4.66
C SER A 24 -3.56 7.56 -3.75
N ILE A 25 -2.72 8.33 -3.05
CA ILE A 25 -1.87 7.83 -1.97
C ILE A 25 -2.66 7.57 -0.68
N THR A 26 -3.82 8.21 -0.52
CA THR A 26 -4.69 8.00 0.65
C THR A 26 -5.21 6.56 0.68
N ASP A 27 -5.60 6.02 -0.48
CA ASP A 27 -6.04 4.63 -0.61
C ASP A 27 -4.96 3.65 -0.13
N LEU A 28 -3.69 3.98 -0.39
CA LEU A 28 -2.52 3.22 0.06
C LEU A 28 -2.28 3.37 1.58
N MET A 29 -2.46 4.56 2.14
CA MET A 29 -2.34 4.79 3.58
C MET A 29 -3.43 4.07 4.37
N ASP A 30 -4.64 3.98 3.83
CA ASP A 30 -5.74 3.24 4.46
C ASP A 30 -5.45 1.73 4.50
N ILE A 31 -4.85 1.18 3.43
CA ILE A 31 -4.37 -0.20 3.41
C ILE A 31 -3.33 -0.43 4.52
N SER A 32 -2.33 0.44 4.63
CA SER A 32 -1.25 0.23 5.58
C SER A 32 -1.64 0.49 7.04
N THR A 33 -2.62 1.36 7.30
CA THR A 33 -3.15 1.60 8.64
C THR A 33 -3.84 0.36 9.22
N GLY A 34 -4.41 -0.50 8.36
CA GLY A 34 -4.96 -1.79 8.75
C GLY A 34 -3.91 -2.88 9.03
N MET A 35 -2.65 -2.63 8.69
CA MET A 35 -1.55 -3.59 8.87
C MET A 35 -0.82 -3.31 10.19
N VAL A 36 -0.61 -4.35 10.99
CA VAL A 36 0.19 -4.24 12.21
C VAL A 36 1.67 -4.16 11.83
N ILE A 37 2.23 -2.97 11.90
CA ILE A 37 3.65 -2.71 11.65
C ILE A 37 4.30 -2.46 13.00
N HIS A 38 5.29 -3.28 13.34
CA HIS A 38 6.08 -3.07 14.54
C HIS A 38 7.23 -2.13 14.20
N ASP A 39 7.20 -0.93 14.78
CA ASP A 39 8.37 -0.06 14.74
C ASP A 39 9.53 -0.73 15.47
N PRO A 40 10.76 -0.69 14.91
CA PRO A 40 11.94 -1.16 15.63
C PRO A 40 12.14 -0.29 16.89
N GLU A 41 12.43 -0.93 18.02
CA GLU A 41 12.69 -0.24 19.29
C GLU A 41 14.03 0.53 19.25
N ASP A 42 14.95 0.12 18.37
CA ASP A 42 16.27 0.73 18.19
C ASP A 42 16.43 1.30 16.77
N PRO A 43 16.62 2.63 16.61
CA PRO A 43 16.82 3.26 15.31
C PRO A 43 18.14 2.88 14.62
N ASP A 44 19.11 2.33 15.35
CA ASP A 44 20.38 1.81 14.80
C ASP A 44 20.28 0.32 14.41
N GLU A 45 19.12 -0.32 14.62
CA GLU A 45 18.92 -1.70 14.24
C GLU A 45 18.93 -1.85 12.71
N LYS A 46 19.79 -2.77 12.25
CA LYS A 46 19.86 -3.17 10.86
C LYS A 46 18.56 -3.85 10.44
N THR A 47 17.69 -3.08 9.81
CA THR A 47 16.36 -3.49 9.38
C THR A 47 16.27 -3.58 7.86
N PHE A 48 15.39 -4.47 7.39
CA PHE A 48 14.89 -4.41 6.03
C PHE A 48 13.96 -3.21 5.91
N LYS A 49 14.02 -2.50 4.78
CA LYS A 49 13.15 -1.35 4.54
C LYS A 49 12.24 -1.60 3.36
N LEU A 50 10.96 -1.27 3.50
CA LEU A 50 10.03 -1.15 2.39
C LEU A 50 9.66 0.33 2.26
N THR A 51 10.01 0.91 1.13
CA THR A 51 9.73 2.31 0.81
C THR A 51 8.72 2.37 -0.32
N ILE A 52 7.69 3.20 -0.15
CA ILE A 52 6.73 3.51 -1.20
C ILE A 52 6.89 4.98 -1.60
N LEU A 53 7.21 5.20 -2.87
CA LEU A 53 7.46 6.51 -3.46
C LEU A 53 6.31 6.86 -4.39
N SER A 54 5.86 8.11 -4.35
CA SER A 54 4.94 8.66 -5.34
C SER A 54 5.60 9.76 -6.16
N GLU A 55 5.09 10.03 -7.36
CA GLU A 55 5.55 11.14 -8.21
C GLU A 55 5.49 12.52 -7.52
N LYS A 56 4.69 12.66 -6.45
CA LYS A 56 4.51 13.91 -5.70
C LYS A 56 5.43 14.02 -4.48
N GLU A 57 6.54 13.27 -4.43
CA GLU A 57 7.50 13.27 -3.31
C GLU A 57 6.89 12.91 -1.95
N CYS A 58 5.77 12.17 -1.93
CA CYS A 58 5.33 11.53 -0.70
C CYS A 58 6.00 10.16 -0.59
N HIS A 59 6.65 9.94 0.57
CA HIS A 59 7.43 8.76 0.91
C HIS A 59 6.79 8.12 2.13
N ILE A 60 6.50 6.82 2.04
CA ILE A 60 6.12 6.03 3.21
C ILE A 60 7.18 4.95 3.40
N ASP A 61 7.80 4.95 4.57
CA ASP A 61 8.87 4.03 4.91
C ASP A 61 8.43 3.11 6.05
N TYR A 62 8.64 1.81 5.84
CA TYR A 62 8.43 0.77 6.84
C TYR A 62 9.73 0.04 7.11
N SER A 63 10.05 -0.18 8.37
CA SER A 63 11.25 -0.90 8.80
C SER A 63 10.85 -2.23 9.44
N PHE A 64 11.56 -3.30 9.10
CA PHE A 64 11.28 -4.65 9.57
C PHE A 64 12.56 -5.35 10.01
N ALA A 65 12.52 -5.99 11.17
CA ALA A 65 13.66 -6.79 11.66
C ALA A 65 13.87 -8.08 10.86
N VAL A 66 12.82 -8.64 10.23
CA VAL A 66 12.85 -9.97 9.61
C VAL A 66 12.31 -9.94 8.18
N LEU A 67 13.06 -10.51 7.23
CA LEU A 67 12.69 -10.58 5.81
C LEU A 67 11.33 -11.24 5.57
N SER A 68 10.99 -12.30 6.31
CA SER A 68 9.70 -12.99 6.14
C SER A 68 8.53 -12.05 6.39
N THR A 69 8.64 -11.15 7.36
CA THR A 69 7.60 -10.15 7.66
C THR A 69 7.46 -9.15 6.51
N VAL A 70 8.58 -8.71 5.94
CA VAL A 70 8.59 -7.83 4.74
C VAL A 70 7.85 -8.51 3.58
N MET A 71 8.13 -9.79 3.33
CA MET A 71 7.53 -10.52 2.22
C MET A 71 6.03 -10.75 2.42
N VAL A 72 5.59 -11.02 3.64
CA VAL A 72 4.17 -11.12 3.98
C VAL A 72 3.49 -9.77 3.78
N PHE A 73 4.05 -8.70 4.33
CA PHE A 73 3.53 -7.34 4.17
C PHE A 73 3.39 -6.96 2.69
N LYS A 74 4.44 -7.20 1.90
CA LYS A 74 4.46 -6.96 0.45
C LYS A 74 3.34 -7.71 -0.27
N ASN A 75 3.11 -8.98 0.08
CA ASN A 75 2.06 -9.76 -0.56
C ASN A 75 0.66 -9.22 -0.24
N ILE A 76 0.38 -8.90 1.03
CA ILE A 76 -0.92 -8.32 1.41
C ILE A 76 -1.11 -6.97 0.72
N LEU A 77 -0.06 -6.15 0.66
CA LEU A 77 -0.08 -4.87 -0.07
C LEU A 77 -0.46 -5.10 -1.54
N TYR A 78 0.17 -6.05 -2.23
CA TYR A 78 -0.18 -6.36 -3.61
C TYR A 78 -1.60 -6.91 -3.78
N ASP A 79 -2.08 -7.75 -2.87
CA ASP A 79 -3.44 -8.26 -2.93
C ASP A 79 -4.44 -7.10 -2.83
N CYS A 80 -4.25 -6.17 -1.89
CA CYS A 80 -5.08 -4.96 -1.78
C CYS A 80 -4.97 -4.06 -3.02
N LEU A 81 -3.77 -3.91 -3.60
CA LEU A 81 -3.57 -3.14 -4.83
C LEU A 81 -4.29 -3.76 -6.03
N ILE A 82 -4.30 -5.09 -6.13
CA ILE A 82 -5.01 -5.82 -7.18
C ILE A 82 -6.52 -5.65 -7.01
N GLU A 83 -7.02 -5.73 -5.79
CA GLU A 83 -8.46 -5.53 -5.50
C GLU A 83 -8.90 -4.11 -5.87
N LEU A 84 -8.15 -3.08 -5.49
CA LEU A 84 -8.47 -1.68 -5.81
C LEU A 84 -8.42 -1.38 -7.30
N ASN A 85 -7.48 -1.99 -8.03
CA ASN A 85 -7.39 -1.85 -9.49
C ASN A 85 -8.33 -2.80 -10.26
N SER A 86 -9.07 -3.66 -9.56
CA SER A 86 -10.03 -4.55 -10.20
C SER A 86 -11.23 -3.75 -10.75
N PRO A 87 -11.71 -4.04 -11.97
CA PRO A 87 -12.91 -3.40 -12.52
C PRO A 87 -14.18 -3.65 -11.68
N LEU A 88 -14.13 -4.53 -10.67
CA LEU A 88 -15.22 -4.75 -9.72
C LEU A 88 -15.24 -3.70 -8.60
N ALA A 89 -14.12 -3.10 -8.23
CA ALA A 89 -14.05 -2.06 -7.20
C ALA A 89 -14.76 -0.77 -7.64
N SER A 90 -14.78 -0.46 -8.94
CA SER A 90 -15.52 0.69 -9.48
C SER A 90 -17.05 0.53 -9.43
N ARG A 91 -17.55 -0.67 -9.09
CA ARG A 91 -18.98 -1.00 -9.19
C ARG A 91 -19.72 -0.90 -7.87
N GLU A 92 -19.01 -0.86 -6.74
CA GLU A 92 -19.64 -0.65 -5.42
C GLU A 92 -19.95 0.82 -5.15
N THR A 93 -19.18 1.77 -5.69
CA THR A 93 -19.44 3.21 -5.54
C THR A 93 -20.55 3.75 -6.46
N ASP A 94 -20.77 3.14 -7.63
CA ASP A 94 -21.88 3.52 -8.53
C ASP A 94 -23.25 2.99 -8.08
N LEU A 95 -23.28 1.96 -7.23
CA LEU A 95 -24.56 1.41 -6.76
C LEU A 95 -25.18 2.25 -5.63
N GLU A 96 -24.39 2.95 -4.81
CA GLU A 96 -24.92 3.70 -3.66
C GLU A 96 -25.77 4.94 -4.05
N SER A 97 -25.66 5.40 -5.29
CA SER A 97 -26.44 6.53 -5.82
C SER A 97 -27.73 6.13 -6.57
N THR A 98 -28.04 4.84 -6.71
CA THR A 98 -29.21 4.38 -7.51
C THR A 98 -30.45 4.00 -6.67
N TYR A 99 -30.47 4.24 -5.35
CA TYR A 99 -31.64 3.91 -4.51
C TYR A 99 -32.52 5.10 -4.09
N LYS A 100 -32.19 6.34 -4.50
CA LYS A 100 -32.95 7.55 -4.15
C LYS A 100 -33.72 8.13 -5.34
N LEU A 101 -34.48 7.30 -6.06
CA LEU A 101 -35.52 7.83 -6.94
C LEU A 101 -36.71 6.88 -7.00
N LYS A 102 -37.68 7.12 -6.11
CA LYS A 102 -39.12 6.88 -6.33
C LYS A 102 -39.89 7.44 -5.14
N GLU A 103 -40.13 8.75 -5.17
CA GLU A 103 -41.39 9.28 -4.65
C GLU A 103 -42.49 8.94 -5.68
N PRO A 104 -43.65 8.44 -5.26
CA PRO A 104 -44.88 8.65 -5.99
C PRO A 104 -45.74 9.72 -5.31
N LEU A 105 -46.24 10.61 -6.18
CA LEU A 105 -47.28 11.64 -6.00
C LEU A 105 -48.39 11.32 -4.99
#